data_AF-A0A6A7L8S9-F1
#
_entry.id   AF-A0A6A7L8S9-F1
#
_cell.length_a   1.000
_cell.length_b   1.000
_cell.length_c   1.000
_cell.angle_alpha   90.00
_cell.angle_beta   90.00
_cell.angle_gamma   90.00
#
_symmetry.space_group_name_H-M   'P 1'
#
loop_
_entity.id
_entity.type
_entity.pdbx_description
1 polymer ?
#
loop_
_entity_poly.entity_id
_entity_poly.type
_entity_poly.pdbx_seq_one_letter_code
_entity_poly.pdbx_strand_id
1 'polypeptide(L)'
;MASRRTRSIGTKVTPEEYARIQTLAGEQPVSEWVRAALLKAANPPAADATVLAEVLALRAILLNLHFHVCSGAAVTTETMQRLIERADQNKHEQAEARLSATTRRNP
;
A
#
# COMPACT_ATOMS: atom_id res chain seq x y z
N MET A 1 -26.53 -12.19 14.32
CA MET A 1 -25.74 -13.37 14.73
C MET A 1 -24.51 -13.49 13.83
N ALA A 2 -23.32 -13.71 14.37
CA ALA A 2 -22.13 -13.93 13.54
C ALA A 2 -22.31 -15.20 12.69
N SER A 3 -22.05 -15.12 11.38
CA SER A 3 -22.14 -16.27 10.48
C SER A 3 -21.10 -17.33 10.85
N ARG A 4 -21.50 -18.61 10.89
CA ARG A 4 -20.60 -19.73 11.23
C ARG A 4 -19.63 -20.01 10.07
N ARG A 5 -18.36 -20.24 10.40
CA ARG A 5 -17.34 -20.66 9.44
C ARG A 5 -17.54 -22.15 9.13
N THR A 6 -17.84 -22.51 7.88
CA THR A 6 -18.23 -23.88 7.48
C THR A 6 -17.24 -24.57 6.53
N ARG A 7 -16.15 -23.88 6.17
CA ARG A 7 -15.14 -24.37 5.21
C ARG A 7 -13.74 -24.27 5.81
N SER A 8 -12.88 -25.20 5.43
CA SER A 8 -11.48 -25.26 5.84
C SER A 8 -10.56 -25.02 4.65
N ILE A 9 -9.45 -24.33 4.88
CA ILE A 9 -8.33 -24.14 3.94
C ILE A 9 -7.13 -24.83 4.56
N GLY A 10 -6.43 -25.68 3.80
CA GLY A 10 -5.26 -26.41 4.30
C GLY A 10 -4.18 -26.52 3.23
N THR A 11 -2.93 -26.46 3.67
CA THR A 11 -1.74 -26.75 2.86
C THR A 11 -0.71 -27.47 3.74
N LYS A 12 0.14 -28.28 3.12
CA LYS A 12 1.28 -28.89 3.83
C LYS A 12 2.41 -27.86 3.89
N VAL A 13 3.09 -27.82 5.04
CA VAL A 13 4.25 -26.97 5.30
C VAL A 13 5.37 -27.82 5.87
N THR A 14 6.62 -27.41 5.66
CA THR A 14 7.76 -28.04 6.33
C THR A 14 7.74 -27.73 7.83
N PRO A 15 8.48 -28.50 8.66
CA PRO A 15 8.62 -28.18 10.08
C PRO A 15 9.16 -26.75 10.32
N GLU A 16 10.10 -26.29 9.49
CA GLU A 16 10.71 -24.96 9.59
C GLU A 16 9.71 -23.86 9.26
N GLU A 17 8.89 -24.05 8.21
CA GLU A 17 7.80 -23.15 7.85
C GLU A 17 6.76 -23.06 8.98
N TYR A 18 6.40 -24.20 9.57
CA TYR A 18 5.45 -24.25 10.68
C TYR A 18 5.99 -23.52 11.92
N ALA A 19 7.26 -23.73 12.29
CA ALA A 19 7.89 -23.03 13.41
C ALA A 19 7.94 -21.50 13.19
N ARG A 20 8.20 -21.06 11.95
CA ARG A 20 8.15 -19.64 11.59
C ARG A 20 6.74 -19.08 11.74
N ILE A 21 5.72 -19.80 11.28
CA ILE A 21 4.31 -19.40 11.44
C ILE A 21 3.92 -19.32 12.92
N GLN A 22 4.33 -20.29 13.75
CA GLN A 22 4.09 -20.25 15.20
C GLN A 22 4.74 -19.03 15.85
N THR A 23 5.98 -18.73 15.47
CA THR A 23 6.70 -17.54 15.98
C THR A 23 5.97 -16.25 15.60
N LEU A 24 5.49 -16.14 14.34
CA LEU A 24 4.74 -14.96 13.88
C LEU A 24 3.36 -14.84 14.53
N ALA A 25 2.73 -15.96 14.87
CA ALA A 25 1.45 -15.98 15.57
C ALA A 25 1.56 -15.50 17.03
N GLY A 26 2.73 -15.67 17.65
CA GLY A 26 2.96 -15.29 19.05
C GLY A 26 1.99 -16.01 19.98
N GLU A 27 1.28 -15.25 20.81
CA GLU A 27 0.28 -15.79 21.76
C GLU A 27 -1.07 -16.15 21.11
N GLN A 28 -1.28 -15.79 19.84
CA GLN A 28 -2.52 -16.06 19.13
C GLN A 28 -2.58 -17.52 18.66
N PRO A 29 -3.75 -18.19 18.69
CA PRO A 29 -3.91 -19.49 18.04
C PRO A 29 -3.50 -19.42 16.56
N VAL A 30 -2.60 -20.30 16.14
CA VAL A 30 -2.04 -20.32 14.77
C VAL A 30 -3.13 -20.28 13.70
N SER A 31 -4.23 -21.00 13.88
CA SER A 31 -5.35 -21.02 12.93
C SER A 31 -6.04 -19.67 12.78
N GLU A 32 -6.19 -18.90 13.86
CA GLU A 32 -6.79 -17.57 13.80
C GLU A 32 -5.81 -16.54 13.21
N TRP A 33 -4.51 -16.67 13.53
CA TRP A 33 -3.48 -15.83 12.94
C TRP A 33 -3.37 -16.05 11.43
N VAL A 34 -3.30 -17.31 10.97
CA VAL A 34 -3.24 -17.67 9.54
C VAL A 34 -4.49 -17.15 8.81
N ARG A 35 -5.67 -17.30 9.41
CA ARG A 35 -6.91 -16.76 8.83
C ARG A 35 -6.82 -15.24 8.64
N ALA A 36 -6.39 -14.50 9.67
CA ALA A 36 -6.24 -13.06 9.60
C ALA A 36 -5.19 -12.64 8.56
N ALA A 37 -4.05 -13.34 8.52
CA ALA A 37 -2.99 -13.09 7.56
C ALA A 37 -3.46 -13.31 6.11
N LEU A 38 -4.18 -14.40 5.82
CA LEU A 38 -4.72 -14.68 4.50
C LEU A 38 -5.79 -13.66 4.07
N LEU A 39 -6.67 -13.27 4.99
CA LEU A 39 -7.68 -12.24 4.69
C LEU A 39 -7.05 -10.86 4.47
N LYS A 40 -6.00 -10.51 5.24
CA LYS A 40 -5.22 -9.29 5.03
C LYS A 40 -4.45 -9.33 3.71
N ALA A 41 -3.92 -10.48 3.31
CA ALA A 41 -3.25 -10.64 2.03
C ALA A 41 -4.24 -10.53 0.85
N ALA A 42 -5.46 -11.04 1.01
CA ALA A 42 -6.53 -10.92 0.02
C ALA A 42 -7.04 -9.47 -0.15
N ASN A 43 -6.99 -8.69 0.93
CA ASN A 43 -7.35 -7.28 0.95
C ASN A 43 -6.15 -6.44 1.43
N PRO A 44 -5.12 -6.25 0.59
CA PRO A 44 -3.97 -5.44 0.97
C PRO A 44 -4.46 -4.07 1.47
N PRO A 45 -3.85 -3.51 2.54
CA PRO A 45 -4.38 -2.31 3.16
C PRO A 45 -4.48 -1.19 2.13
N ALA A 46 -5.70 -0.74 1.85
CA ALA A 46 -5.92 0.47 1.05
C ALA A 46 -5.14 1.66 1.63
N ALA A 47 -4.90 1.66 2.96
CA ALA A 47 -4.08 2.64 3.65
C ALA A 47 -2.66 2.76 3.07
N ASP A 48 -1.99 1.66 2.71
CA ASP A 48 -0.62 1.72 2.16
C ASP A 48 -0.64 2.34 0.75
N ALA A 49 -1.65 2.00 -0.05
CA ALA A 49 -1.86 2.60 -1.36
C ALA A 49 -2.23 4.08 -1.27
N THR A 50 -3.08 4.47 -0.31
CA THR A 50 -3.46 5.86 -0.04
C THR A 50 -2.25 6.66 0.43
N VAL A 51 -1.47 6.17 1.41
CA VAL A 51 -0.27 6.86 1.90
C VAL A 51 0.75 7.01 0.77
N LEU A 52 0.97 5.98 -0.04
CA LEU A 52 1.86 6.07 -1.20
C LEU A 52 1.36 7.10 -2.21
N ALA A 53 0.06 7.15 -2.48
CA ALA A 53 -0.54 8.16 -3.36
C ALA A 53 -0.26 9.58 -2.85
N GLU A 54 -0.51 9.85 -1.56
CA GLU A 54 -0.24 11.16 -0.96
C GLU A 54 1.25 11.53 -1.00
N VAL A 55 2.16 10.58 -0.76
CA VAL A 55 3.61 10.82 -0.86
C VAL A 55 4.04 11.13 -2.29
N LEU A 56 3.48 10.45 -3.30
CA LEU A 56 3.76 10.71 -4.70
C LEU A 56 3.22 12.08 -5.15
N ALA A 57 2.01 12.44 -4.69
CA ALA A 57 1.41 13.75 -4.93
C ALA A 57 2.28 14.87 -4.35
N LEU A 58 2.67 14.74 -3.07
CA LEU A 58 3.55 15.69 -2.39
C LEU A 58 4.89 15.84 -3.11
N ARG A 59 5.52 14.72 -3.50
CA ARG A 59 6.77 14.72 -4.26
C ARG A 59 6.61 15.46 -5.59
N ALA A 60 5.53 15.21 -6.32
CA ALA A 60 5.27 15.86 -7.60
C ALA A 60 5.10 17.38 -7.44
N ILE A 61 4.29 17.82 -6.48
CA ILE A 61 4.09 19.25 -6.18
C ILE A 61 5.43 19.89 -5.81
N LEU A 62 6.17 19.28 -4.88
CA LEU A 62 7.43 19.83 -4.37
C LEU A 62 8.50 19.96 -5.46
N LEU A 63 8.67 18.95 -6.32
CA LEU A 63 9.66 18.99 -7.39
C LEU A 63 9.31 20.04 -8.46
N ASN A 64 8.03 20.15 -8.84
CA ASN A 64 7.61 21.16 -9.81
C ASN A 64 7.71 22.57 -9.23
N LEU A 65 7.31 22.76 -7.98
CA LEU A 65 7.42 24.03 -7.27
C LEU A 65 8.89 24.46 -7.15
N HIS A 66 9.76 23.54 -6.74
CA HIS A 66 11.20 23.80 -6.63
C HIS A 66 11.80 24.18 -7.98
N PHE A 67 11.42 23.49 -9.06
CA PHE A 67 11.86 23.84 -10.41
C PHE A 67 11.42 25.25 -10.82
N HIS A 68 10.16 25.64 -10.53
CA HIS A 68 9.66 27.00 -10.80
C HIS A 68 10.48 28.06 -10.06
N VAL A 69 10.71 27.85 -8.76
CA VAL A 69 11.51 28.78 -7.92
C VAL A 69 12.94 28.90 -8.44
N CYS A 70 13.61 27.78 -8.71
CA CYS A 70 14.98 27.78 -9.22
C CYS A 70 15.12 28.39 -10.63
N SER A 71 14.04 28.38 -11.41
CA SER A 71 13.99 29.02 -12.74
C SER A 71 13.69 30.51 -12.69
N GLY A 72 13.51 31.09 -11.49
CA GLY A 72 13.11 32.49 -11.31
C GLY A 72 11.67 32.79 -11.74
N ALA A 73 10.85 31.76 -11.97
CA ALA A 73 9.46 31.92 -12.33
C ALA A 73 8.63 32.29 -11.09
N ALA A 74 7.73 33.27 -11.23
CA ALA A 74 6.80 33.60 -10.15
C ALA A 74 5.83 32.44 -9.90
N VAL A 75 5.71 32.03 -8.63
CA VAL A 75 4.72 31.04 -8.22
C VAL A 75 3.42 31.77 -7.89
N THR A 76 2.50 31.80 -8.85
CA THR A 76 1.17 32.37 -8.64
C THR A 76 0.24 31.35 -7.96
N THR A 77 -0.84 31.84 -7.36
CA THR A 77 -1.89 31.01 -6.76
C THR A 77 -2.47 30.03 -7.77
N GLU A 78 -2.71 30.47 -9.02
CA GLU A 78 -3.23 29.63 -10.10
C GLU A 78 -2.24 28.54 -10.49
N THR A 79 -0.94 28.82 -10.42
CA THR A 79 0.11 27.84 -10.71
C THR A 79 0.18 26.78 -9.61
N MET A 80 0.13 27.21 -8.34
CA MET A 80 0.07 26.28 -7.21
C MET A 80 -1.18 25.40 -7.26
N GLN A 81 -2.34 25.98 -7.54
CA GLN A 81 -3.62 25.26 -7.65
C GLN A 81 -3.58 24.20 -8.76
N ARG A 82 -3.05 24.53 -9.94
CA ARG A 82 -2.87 23.57 -11.04
C ARG A 82 -1.94 22.41 -10.68
N LEU A 83 -0.88 22.67 -9.92
CA LEU A 83 0.04 21.62 -9.46
C LEU A 83 -0.66 20.66 -8.50
N ILE A 84 -1.47 21.19 -7.58
CA ILE A 84 -2.25 20.39 -6.62
C ILE A 84 -3.28 19.54 -7.36
N GLU A 85 -4.12 20.15 -8.21
CA GLU A 85 -5.16 19.44 -8.96
C GLU A 85 -4.60 18.32 -9.83
N ARG A 86 -3.49 18.59 -10.52
CA ARG A 86 -2.80 17.56 -11.32
C ARG A 86 -2.25 16.44 -10.46
N ALA A 87 -1.72 16.74 -9.28
CA ALA A 87 -1.21 15.71 -8.38
C ALA A 87 -2.35 14.85 -7.83
N ASP A 88 -3.45 15.46 -7.41
CA ASP A 88 -4.63 14.77 -6.88
C ASP A 88 -5.32 13.88 -7.91
N GLN A 89 -5.40 14.31 -9.17
CA GLN A 89 -5.99 13.51 -10.25
C GLN A 89 -5.19 12.22 -10.53
N ASN A 90 -3.86 12.25 -10.38
CA ASN A 90 -3.00 11.15 -10.81
C ASN A 90 -2.50 10.26 -9.67
N LYS A 91 -2.65 10.67 -8.40
CA LYS A 91 -1.94 10.05 -7.27
C LYS A 91 -2.28 8.57 -7.05
N HIS A 92 -3.54 8.19 -7.21
CA HIS A 92 -3.99 6.81 -6.99
C HIS A 92 -3.49 5.87 -8.10
N GLU A 93 -3.66 6.26 -9.37
CA GLU A 93 -3.16 5.48 -10.51
C GLU A 93 -1.64 5.27 -10.43
N GLN A 94 -0.88 6.30 -10.04
CA GLN A 94 0.56 6.20 -9.87
C GLN A 94 0.94 5.26 -8.70
N ALA A 95 0.22 5.32 -7.58
CA ALA A 95 0.45 4.42 -6.45
C ALA A 95 0.18 2.96 -6.82
N GLU A 96 -0.95 2.69 -7.49
CA GLU A 96 -1.30 1.35 -7.97
C GLU A 96 -0.27 0.78 -8.95
N ALA A 97 0.20 1.60 -9.90
CA ALA A 97 1.25 1.21 -10.83
C ALA A 97 2.57 0.83 -10.13
N ARG A 98 2.94 1.57 -9.07
CA ARG A 98 4.15 1.30 -8.26
C ARG A 98 4.04 0.04 -7.42
N LEU A 99 2.88 -0.18 -6.79
CA LEU A 99 2.61 -1.39 -6.01
C LEU A 99 2.61 -2.63 -6.91
N SER A 100 1.93 -2.56 -8.06
CA SER A 100 1.88 -3.65 -9.04
C SER A 100 3.27 -4.01 -9.59
N ALA A 101 4.12 -3.02 -9.84
CA ALA A 101 5.50 -3.25 -10.28
C ALA A 101 6.36 -3.92 -9.18
N THR A 102 6.09 -3.64 -7.91
CA THR A 102 6.81 -4.22 -6.76
C THR A 102 6.39 -5.66 -6.53
N THR A 103 5.09 -5.96 -6.59
CA THR A 103 4.57 -7.33 -6.47
C THR A 103 5.13 -8.26 -7.54
N ARG A 104 5.35 -7.77 -8.77
CA ARG A 104 5.96 -8.56 -9.86
C ARG A 104 7.45 -8.90 -9.61
N ARG A 105 8.12 -8.20 -8.68
CA ARG A 105 9.56 -8.35 -8.40
C ARG A 105 9.88 -9.31 -7.25
N ASN A 106 8.91 -9.67 -6.42
CA ASN A 106 9.09 -10.65 -5.34
C ASN A 106 8.45 -11.98 -5.75
N PRO A 107 9.24 -13.02 -6.13
CA PRO A 107 8.74 -14.38 -6.30
C PRO A 107 8.40 -15.03 -4.96
#